data_AF-A0A961UJG8-F1
#
_entry.id   AF-A0A961UJG8-F1
#
_cell.length_a   1.000
_cell.length_b   1.000
_cell.length_c   1.000
_cell.angle_alpha   90.00
_cell.angle_beta   90.00
_cell.angle_gamma   90.00
#
_symmetry.space_group_name_H-M   'P 1'
#
loop_
_entity.id
_entity.type
_entity.pdbx_description
1 polymer ?
#
loop_
_entity_poly.entity_id
_entity_poly.type
_entity_poly.pdbx_seq_one_letter_code
_entity_poly.pdbx_strand_id
1 'polypeptide(L)'
;EALRTLGYDQRQIDDMVTYAVGNGTLKDAPGLNHKTLTAKGFGPEQLEAIEKGLATAFDIKFAFNKWTLGEEFCTSVLKIAADRLVDPQFDLLVELGFTRKEIEAANTYCCGAMTLEGAPHLKNEHLSVFDCANPCGRIGKRYLSVESHIRMMAAAQPFIS
;
A
#
# COMPACT_ATOMS: atom_id res chain seq x y z
N GLU A 1 -11.82 17.58 6.29
CA GLU A 1 -13.01 17.96 7.09
C GLU A 1 -13.21 17.12 8.34
N ALA A 2 -13.67 15.86 8.28
CA ALA A 2 -14.00 15.08 9.49
C ALA A 2 -12.88 15.02 10.56
N LEU A 3 -11.63 14.76 10.16
CA LEU A 3 -10.50 14.72 11.10
C LEU A 3 -10.23 16.07 11.79
N ARG A 4 -10.45 17.20 11.12
CA ARG A 4 -10.34 18.53 11.76
C ARG A 4 -11.41 18.73 12.82
N THR A 5 -12.65 18.32 12.51
CA THR A 5 -13.78 18.36 13.45
C THR A 5 -13.51 17.53 14.71
N LEU A 6 -12.78 16.42 14.56
CA LEU A 6 -12.35 15.55 15.66
C LEU A 6 -11.15 16.09 16.45
N GLY A 7 -10.63 17.28 16.08
CA GLY A 7 -9.59 18.00 16.83
C GLY A 7 -8.15 17.65 16.48
N TYR A 8 -7.91 16.96 15.36
CA TYR A 8 -6.54 16.68 14.90
C TYR A 8 -5.92 17.90 14.21
N ASP A 9 -4.62 18.12 14.46
CA ASP A 9 -3.86 19.17 13.79
C ASP A 9 -3.51 18.78 12.35
N GLN A 10 -3.05 19.74 11.54
CA GLN A 10 -2.75 19.51 10.13
C GLN A 10 -1.69 18.42 9.93
N ARG A 11 -0.64 18.38 10.76
CA ARG A 11 0.43 17.38 10.62
C ARG A 11 -0.10 15.98 10.92
N GLN A 12 -0.91 15.83 11.97
CA GLN A 12 -1.53 14.55 12.31
C GLN A 12 -2.46 14.07 11.18
N ILE A 13 -3.22 14.99 10.59
CA ILE A 13 -4.09 14.69 9.45
C ILE A 13 -3.27 14.22 8.26
N ASP A 14 -2.18 14.93 7.93
CA ASP A 14 -1.32 14.58 6.82
C ASP A 14 -0.69 13.20 7.02
N ASP A 15 -0.19 12.89 8.23
CA ASP A 15 0.36 11.58 8.58
C ASP A 15 -0.70 10.45 8.40
N MET A 16 -1.95 10.69 8.79
CA MET A 16 -3.05 9.72 8.60
C MET A 16 -3.43 9.54 7.14
N VAL A 17 -3.47 10.63 6.36
CA VAL A 17 -3.78 10.59 4.93
C VAL A 17 -2.67 9.85 4.19
N THR A 18 -1.40 10.16 4.47
CA THR A 18 -0.25 9.46 3.90
C THR A 18 -0.25 7.99 4.29
N TYR A 19 -0.63 7.62 5.52
CA TYR A 19 -0.78 6.22 5.90
C TYR A 19 -1.86 5.50 5.09
N ALA A 20 -3.03 6.14 4.88
CA ALA A 20 -4.14 5.53 4.17
C ALA A 20 -3.89 5.41 2.66
N VAL A 21 -3.33 6.45 2.04
CA VAL A 21 -3.16 6.59 0.59
C VAL A 21 -1.78 6.08 0.12
N GLY A 22 -0.78 6.13 0.99
CA GLY A 22 0.60 5.80 0.66
C GLY A 22 1.40 7.01 0.16
N ASN A 23 2.72 6.82 0.10
CA ASN A 23 3.67 7.83 -0.35
C ASN A 23 3.88 7.81 -1.88
N GLY A 24 3.41 6.76 -2.57
CA GLY A 24 3.61 6.60 -4.02
C GLY A 24 5.07 6.37 -4.43
N THR A 25 5.96 6.09 -3.48
CA THR A 25 7.40 5.90 -3.71
C THR A 25 7.98 4.89 -2.72
N LEU A 26 9.08 4.24 -3.10
CA LEU A 26 9.88 3.38 -2.22
C LEU A 26 11.14 4.05 -1.68
N LYS A 27 11.39 5.33 -1.99
CA LYS A 27 12.66 6.00 -1.66
C LYS A 27 13.09 5.85 -0.20
N ASP A 28 12.17 6.07 0.73
CA ASP A 28 12.40 6.04 2.18
C ASP A 28 11.57 4.96 2.89
N ALA A 29 11.07 3.97 2.13
CA ALA A 29 10.28 2.88 2.66
C ALA A 29 11.06 2.02 3.67
N PRO A 30 10.39 1.46 4.69
CA PRO A 30 11.05 0.62 5.69
C PRO A 30 11.45 -0.75 5.10
N GLY A 31 12.70 -1.16 5.32
CA GLY A 31 13.22 -2.47 4.93
C GLY A 31 13.53 -2.61 3.44
N LEU A 32 12.55 -2.36 2.57
CA LEU A 32 12.70 -2.37 1.12
C LEU A 32 12.57 -0.94 0.59
N ASN A 33 13.70 -0.35 0.19
CA ASN A 33 13.80 1.00 -0.38
C ASN A 33 14.92 1.14 -1.41
N HIS A 34 15.10 2.34 -1.96
CA HIS A 34 16.14 2.62 -2.96
C HIS A 34 17.53 2.21 -2.48
N LYS A 35 17.89 2.50 -1.22
CA LYS A 35 19.20 2.13 -0.68
C LYS A 35 19.40 0.62 -0.65
N THR A 36 18.42 -0.15 -0.19
CA THR A 36 18.51 -1.61 -0.13
C THR A 36 18.43 -2.27 -1.50
N LEU A 37 17.68 -1.68 -2.44
CA LEU A 37 17.62 -2.13 -3.83
C LEU A 37 18.95 -1.87 -4.55
N THR A 38 19.55 -0.69 -4.39
CA THR A 38 20.88 -0.40 -4.94
C THR A 38 21.93 -1.35 -4.40
N ALA A 39 21.88 -1.70 -3.10
CA ALA A 39 22.76 -2.71 -2.53
C ALA A 39 22.59 -4.12 -3.15
N LYS A 40 21.45 -4.37 -3.81
CA LYS A 40 21.17 -5.60 -4.58
C LYS A 40 21.43 -5.45 -6.10
N GLY A 41 22.04 -4.35 -6.52
CA GLY A 41 22.44 -4.13 -7.91
C GLY A 41 21.43 -3.36 -8.77
N PHE A 42 20.35 -2.82 -8.20
CA PHE A 42 19.42 -1.96 -8.94
C PHE A 42 20.07 -0.61 -9.25
N GLY A 43 20.23 -0.32 -10.54
CA GLY A 43 20.76 0.95 -11.03
C GLY A 43 19.68 2.05 -11.10
N PRO A 44 20.09 3.28 -11.45
CA PRO A 44 19.18 4.42 -11.56
C PRO A 44 18.00 4.17 -12.52
N GLU A 45 18.26 3.51 -13.65
CA GLU A 45 17.23 3.18 -14.65
C GLU A 45 16.17 2.23 -14.08
N GLN A 46 16.59 1.17 -13.38
CA GLN A 46 15.66 0.21 -12.78
C GLN A 46 14.84 0.84 -11.66
N LEU A 47 15.47 1.70 -10.84
CA LEU A 47 14.76 2.45 -9.81
C LEU A 47 13.73 3.40 -10.42
N GLU A 48 14.08 4.12 -11.49
CA GLU A 48 13.15 5.00 -12.20
C GLU A 48 11.97 4.21 -12.80
N ALA A 49 12.24 3.05 -13.40
CA ALA A 49 11.21 2.17 -13.95
C ALA A 49 10.25 1.65 -12.86
N ILE A 50 10.78 1.27 -11.69
CA ILE A 50 9.98 0.88 -10.53
C ILE A 50 9.10 2.05 -10.10
N GLU A 51 9.67 3.23 -9.87
CA GLU A 51 8.94 4.41 -9.39
C GLU A 51 7.80 4.82 -10.35
N LYS A 52 8.03 4.73 -11.67
CA LYS A 52 6.97 4.95 -12.67
C LYS A 52 5.83 3.94 -12.52
N GLY A 53 6.15 2.68 -12.26
CA GLY A 53 5.14 1.63 -12.03
C GLY A 53 4.37 1.80 -10.72
N LEU A 54 5.02 2.35 -9.68
CA LEU A 54 4.43 2.52 -8.35
C LEU A 54 3.36 3.58 -8.27
N ALA A 55 3.43 4.63 -9.10
CA ALA A 55 2.49 5.76 -9.07
C ALA A 55 1.02 5.34 -9.16
N THR A 56 0.73 4.19 -9.75
CA THR A 56 -0.63 3.63 -9.89
C THR A 56 -0.77 2.22 -9.35
N ALA A 57 0.24 1.69 -8.64
CA ALA A 57 0.23 0.31 -8.18
C ALA A 57 -0.55 0.17 -6.85
N PHE A 58 -1.41 -0.85 -6.78
CA PHE A 58 -2.07 -1.27 -5.53
C PHE A 58 -1.25 -2.29 -4.74
N ASP A 59 -0.28 -2.94 -5.38
CA ASP A 59 0.70 -3.82 -4.74
C ASP A 59 2.07 -3.57 -5.38
N ILE A 60 3.08 -3.31 -4.56
CA ILE A 60 4.44 -2.98 -5.03
C ILE A 60 5.02 -4.10 -5.90
N LYS A 61 4.63 -5.36 -5.67
CA LYS A 61 5.11 -6.53 -6.44
C LYS A 61 4.86 -6.38 -7.93
N PHE A 62 3.82 -5.65 -8.33
CA PHE A 62 3.54 -5.42 -9.74
C PHE A 62 4.59 -4.56 -10.44
N ALA A 63 5.41 -3.80 -9.72
CA ALA A 63 6.56 -3.09 -10.30
C ALA A 63 7.83 -3.95 -10.38
N PHE A 64 7.87 -5.11 -9.72
CA PHE A 64 9.04 -5.99 -9.62
C PHE A 64 8.88 -7.22 -10.54
N ASN A 65 8.95 -6.99 -11.85
CA ASN A 65 8.82 -8.03 -12.85
C ASN A 65 9.77 -7.79 -14.05
N LYS A 66 9.90 -8.79 -14.93
CA LYS A 66 10.81 -8.70 -16.09
C LYS A 66 10.41 -7.67 -17.14
N TRP A 67 9.13 -7.31 -17.24
CA TRP A 67 8.65 -6.32 -18.21
C TRP A 67 9.01 -4.91 -17.76
N THR A 68 9.01 -4.65 -16.46
CA THR A 68 9.41 -3.37 -15.85
C THR A 68 10.94 -3.24 -15.77
N LEU A 69 11.64 -4.31 -15.37
CA LEU A 69 13.08 -4.27 -15.08
C LEU A 69 13.97 -4.66 -16.27
N GLY A 70 13.40 -5.30 -17.28
CA GLY A 70 14.14 -5.91 -18.39
C GLY A 70 14.63 -7.32 -18.07
N GLU A 71 14.50 -8.23 -19.04
CA GLU A 71 14.91 -9.63 -18.88
C GLU A 71 16.43 -9.80 -18.72
N GLU A 72 17.22 -8.98 -19.43
CA GLU A 72 18.68 -8.98 -19.30
C GLU A 72 19.12 -8.59 -17.88
N PHE A 73 18.50 -7.59 -17.27
CA PHE A 73 18.81 -7.22 -15.88
C PHE A 73 18.49 -8.37 -14.92
N CYS A 74 17.30 -8.95 -15.04
CA CYS A 74 16.89 -10.06 -14.18
C CYS A 74 17.80 -11.30 -14.33
N THR A 75 18.22 -11.64 -15.54
CA THR A 75 19.02 -12.85 -15.80
C THR A 75 20.52 -12.61 -15.60
N SER A 76 21.07 -11.51 -16.11
CA SER A 76 22.51 -11.24 -16.09
C SER A 76 22.97 -10.59 -14.79
N VAL A 77 22.16 -9.71 -14.19
CA VAL A 77 22.56 -8.98 -12.97
C VAL A 77 21.99 -9.66 -11.73
N LEU A 78 20.67 -9.89 -11.68
CA LEU A 78 20.03 -10.54 -10.52
C LEU A 78 20.23 -12.06 -10.50
N LYS A 79 20.77 -12.66 -11.58
CA LYS A 79 21.05 -14.10 -11.71
C LYS A 79 19.80 -14.98 -11.53
N ILE A 80 18.64 -14.46 -11.93
CA ILE A 80 17.37 -15.19 -11.89
C ILE A 80 17.23 -15.99 -13.20
N ALA A 81 16.91 -17.27 -13.10
CA ALA A 81 16.70 -18.12 -14.26
C ALA A 81 15.48 -17.68 -15.08
N ALA A 82 15.56 -17.74 -16.40
CA ALA A 82 14.52 -17.20 -17.29
C ALA A 82 13.17 -17.93 -17.17
N ASP A 83 13.20 -19.22 -16.83
CA ASP A 83 12.02 -20.05 -16.55
C ASP A 83 11.28 -19.61 -15.28
N ARG A 84 12.02 -19.11 -14.27
CA ARG A 84 11.42 -18.52 -13.06
C ARG A 84 10.68 -17.23 -13.38
N LEU A 85 11.17 -16.43 -14.33
CA LEU A 85 10.56 -15.14 -14.71
C LEU A 85 9.25 -15.27 -15.50
N VAL A 86 8.86 -16.48 -15.91
CA VAL A 86 7.55 -16.75 -16.55
C VAL A 86 6.56 -17.45 -15.62
N ASP A 87 7.00 -17.87 -14.43
CA ASP A 87 6.14 -18.51 -13.45
C ASP A 87 5.20 -17.47 -12.81
N PRO A 88 3.87 -17.61 -12.94
CA PRO A 88 2.90 -16.69 -12.35
C PRO A 88 2.96 -16.63 -10.81
N GLN A 89 3.55 -17.64 -10.16
CA GLN A 89 3.71 -17.69 -8.70
C GLN A 89 5.05 -17.08 -8.24
N PHE A 90 5.91 -16.66 -9.17
CA PHE A 90 7.22 -16.12 -8.84
C PHE A 90 7.10 -14.72 -8.21
N ASP A 91 7.76 -14.57 -7.06
CA ASP A 91 7.85 -13.32 -6.33
C ASP A 91 9.32 -12.87 -6.29
N LEU A 92 9.65 -11.90 -7.15
CA LEU A 92 11.01 -11.39 -7.30
C LEU A 92 11.55 -10.81 -5.99
N LEU A 93 10.70 -10.19 -5.17
CA LEU A 93 11.15 -9.60 -3.89
C LEU A 93 11.55 -10.68 -2.89
N VAL A 94 10.79 -11.78 -2.84
CA VAL A 94 11.13 -12.94 -2.00
C VAL A 94 12.40 -13.63 -2.50
N GLU A 95 12.56 -13.79 -3.82
CA GLU A 95 13.78 -14.37 -4.42
C GLU A 95 15.03 -13.52 -4.10
N LEU A 96 14.86 -12.20 -4.06
CA LEU A 96 15.91 -11.26 -3.64
C LEU A 96 16.19 -11.32 -2.13
N GLY A 97 15.45 -12.12 -1.35
CA GLY A 97 15.68 -12.34 0.07
C GLY A 97 15.00 -11.31 0.98
N PHE A 98 14.06 -10.51 0.47
CA PHE A 98 13.24 -9.68 1.35
C PHE A 98 12.23 -10.55 2.11
N THR A 99 12.10 -10.30 3.40
CA THR A 99 11.10 -10.98 4.21
C THR A 99 9.70 -10.48 3.86
N ARG A 100 8.68 -11.33 4.08
CA ARG A 100 7.28 -10.92 3.88
C ARG A 100 6.92 -9.67 4.67
N LYS A 101 7.49 -9.52 5.87
CA LYS A 101 7.28 -8.35 6.73
C LYS A 101 7.85 -7.07 6.13
N GLU A 102 9.03 -7.13 5.53
CA GLU A 102 9.64 -5.98 4.84
C GLU A 102 8.83 -5.60 3.59
N ILE A 103 8.41 -6.59 2.82
CA ILE A 103 7.57 -6.39 1.64
C ILE A 103 6.24 -5.74 2.03
N GLU A 104 5.56 -6.24 3.06
CA GLU A 104 4.31 -5.68 3.55
C GLU A 104 4.49 -4.26 4.08
N ALA A 105 5.54 -3.99 4.86
CA ALA A 105 5.82 -2.66 5.38
C ALA A 105 6.11 -1.64 4.27
N ALA A 106 6.89 -2.03 3.27
CA ALA A 106 7.15 -1.21 2.08
C ALA A 106 5.88 -1.03 1.22
N ASN A 107 5.04 -2.07 1.13
CA ASN A 107 3.77 -1.97 0.42
C ASN A 107 2.82 -0.98 1.09
N THR A 108 2.66 -1.05 2.41
CA THR A 108 1.86 -0.09 3.17
C THR A 108 2.44 1.32 3.07
N TYR A 109 3.76 1.47 3.10
CA TYR A 109 4.39 2.78 2.91
C TYR A 109 4.11 3.37 1.53
N CYS A 110 4.23 2.58 0.46
CA CYS A 110 4.11 3.05 -0.91
C CYS A 110 2.64 3.18 -1.35
N CYS A 111 1.86 2.11 -1.23
CA CYS A 111 0.49 1.99 -1.75
C CYS A 111 -0.58 2.36 -0.70
N GLY A 112 -0.18 2.60 0.55
CA GLY A 112 -1.08 2.90 1.65
C GLY A 112 -1.68 1.65 2.30
N ALA A 113 -2.24 1.83 3.49
CA ALA A 113 -3.00 0.79 4.18
C ALA A 113 -4.41 0.60 3.58
N MET A 114 -4.91 1.59 2.83
CA MET A 114 -6.30 1.69 2.34
C MET A 114 -7.34 1.59 3.46
N THR A 115 -6.93 1.92 4.70
CA THR A 115 -7.76 1.99 5.90
C THR A 115 -7.16 3.01 6.86
N LEU A 116 -7.97 3.50 7.79
CA LEU A 116 -7.49 4.31 8.92
C LEU A 116 -7.24 3.46 10.17
N GLU A 117 -7.56 2.16 10.14
CA GLU A 117 -7.20 1.25 11.23
C GLU A 117 -5.68 1.17 11.38
N GLY A 118 -5.18 1.49 12.57
CA GLY A 118 -3.73 1.55 12.86
C GLY A 118 -3.03 2.81 12.36
N ALA A 119 -3.77 3.80 11.81
CA ALA A 119 -3.19 5.07 11.40
C ALA A 119 -2.53 5.80 12.58
N PRO A 120 -1.39 6.49 12.36
CA PRO A 120 -0.73 7.25 13.41
C PRO A 120 -1.66 8.33 13.97
N HIS A 121 -1.53 8.62 15.26
CA HIS A 121 -2.31 9.62 16.03
C HIS A 121 -3.81 9.36 16.17
N LEU A 122 -4.43 8.52 15.32
CA LEU A 122 -5.86 8.32 15.31
C LEU A 122 -6.29 7.53 16.54
N LYS A 123 -7.10 8.17 17.38
CA LYS A 123 -7.69 7.53 18.55
C LYS A 123 -8.69 6.46 18.14
N ASN A 124 -8.65 5.32 18.82
CA ASN A 124 -9.56 4.19 18.57
C ASN A 124 -11.04 4.58 18.67
N GLU A 125 -11.38 5.51 19.57
CA GLU A 125 -12.75 6.01 19.75
C GLU A 125 -13.29 6.78 18.54
N HIS A 126 -12.41 7.29 17.67
CA HIS A 126 -12.78 8.02 16.46
C HIS A 126 -12.92 7.10 15.23
N LEU A 127 -12.49 5.83 15.30
CA LEU A 127 -12.50 4.91 14.15
C LEU A 127 -13.91 4.72 13.58
N SER A 128 -14.95 4.69 14.44
CA SER A 128 -16.33 4.47 14.00
C SER A 128 -16.88 5.54 13.07
N VAL A 129 -16.28 6.74 13.06
CA VAL A 129 -16.64 7.82 12.12
C VAL A 129 -16.26 7.46 10.68
N PHE A 130 -15.30 6.55 10.50
CA PHE A 130 -14.73 6.17 9.22
C PHE A 130 -15.08 4.73 8.80
N ASP A 131 -15.99 4.07 9.53
CA ASP A 131 -16.43 2.72 9.18
C ASP A 131 -17.20 2.76 7.85
N CYS A 132 -16.79 1.91 6.90
CA CYS A 132 -17.44 1.74 5.60
C CYS A 132 -18.44 0.57 5.62
N ALA A 133 -19.21 0.40 4.54
CA ALA A 133 -20.15 -0.72 4.42
C ALA A 133 -19.46 -2.10 4.44
N ASN A 134 -18.21 -2.17 3.99
CA ASN A 134 -17.36 -3.36 4.01
C ASN A 134 -15.99 -3.01 4.63
N PRO A 135 -15.24 -4.00 5.13
CA PRO A 135 -13.86 -3.78 5.57
C PRO A 135 -13.00 -3.16 4.47
N CYS A 136 -12.22 -2.15 4.83
CA CYS A 136 -11.35 -1.43 3.89
C CYS A 136 -9.89 -1.88 4.00
N GLY A 137 -9.23 -1.99 2.86
CA GLY A 137 -7.81 -2.38 2.78
C GLY A 137 -7.53 -3.81 3.22
N ARG A 138 -6.24 -4.18 3.25
CA ARG A 138 -5.81 -5.57 3.53
C ARG A 138 -5.91 -5.96 4.99
N ILE A 139 -5.85 -4.98 5.89
CA ILE A 139 -5.81 -5.20 7.35
C ILE A 139 -7.07 -4.72 8.06
N GLY A 140 -7.98 -4.03 7.36
CA GLY A 140 -9.19 -3.50 7.95
C GLY A 140 -10.13 -4.61 8.36
N LYS A 141 -10.77 -4.43 9.52
CA LYS A 141 -11.70 -5.39 10.13
C LYS A 141 -13.03 -4.73 10.46
N ARG A 142 -13.05 -3.40 10.57
CA ARG A 142 -14.24 -2.65 10.95
C ARG A 142 -15.12 -2.36 9.74
N TYR A 143 -16.42 -2.39 9.98
CA TYR A 143 -17.44 -2.07 9.01
C TYR A 143 -18.74 -1.73 9.74
N LEU A 144 -19.63 -1.02 9.06
CA LEU A 144 -20.95 -0.65 9.57
C LEU A 144 -21.80 -1.90 9.83
N SER A 145 -22.51 -1.91 10.96
CA SER A 145 -23.52 -2.95 11.19
C SER A 145 -24.65 -2.83 10.17
N VAL A 146 -25.32 -3.95 9.87
CA VAL A 146 -26.46 -3.98 8.93
C VAL A 146 -27.51 -2.94 9.32
N GLU A 147 -27.83 -2.82 10.60
CA GLU A 147 -28.80 -1.85 11.10
C GLU A 147 -28.35 -0.40 10.87
N SER A 148 -27.07 -0.09 11.12
CA SER A 148 -26.54 1.26 10.86
C SER A 148 -26.58 1.61 9.37
N HIS A 149 -26.31 0.63 8.48
CA HIS A 149 -26.41 0.81 7.04
C HIS A 149 -27.86 1.08 6.61
N ILE A 150 -28.83 0.34 7.13
CA ILE A 150 -30.27 0.55 6.86
C ILE A 150 -30.71 1.94 7.29
N ARG A 151 -30.36 2.35 8.52
CA ARG A 151 -30.72 3.68 9.05
C ARG A 151 -30.08 4.81 8.23
N MET A 152 -28.83 4.64 7.81
CA MET A 152 -28.13 5.59 6.94
C MET A 152 -28.81 5.70 5.57
N MET A 153 -29.17 4.57 4.95
CA MET A 153 -29.88 4.54 3.67
C MET A 153 -31.27 5.16 3.77
N ALA A 154 -32.03 4.87 4.85
CA ALA A 154 -33.34 5.47 5.10
C ALA A 154 -33.27 6.99 5.28
N ALA A 155 -32.22 7.50 5.93
CA ALA A 155 -32.01 8.94 6.09
C ALA A 155 -31.58 9.65 4.78
N ALA A 156 -30.78 8.97 3.95
CA ALA A 156 -30.29 9.53 2.68
C ALA A 156 -31.29 9.37 1.52
N GLN A 157 -32.20 8.39 1.60
CA GLN A 157 -33.19 8.07 0.58
C GLN A 157 -34.61 8.13 1.19
N PRO A 158 -35.31 9.28 1.06
CA PRO A 158 -36.61 9.51 1.72
C PRO A 158 -37.72 8.52 1.35
N PHE A 159 -37.54 7.74 0.29
CA PHE A 159 -38.55 6.81 -0.25
C PHE A 159 -38.45 5.38 0.31
N ILE A 160 -37.48 5.08 1.19
CA ILE A 160 -37.28 3.74 1.81
C ILE A 160 -37.80 3.71 3.28
N SER A 161 -38.41 4.80 3.76
CA SER A 161 -39.01 4.92 5.09
C SER A 161 -40.51 4.72 5.10
#